data_AF-A0A7K2WNZ8-F1
#
_entry.id   AF-A0A7K2WNZ8-F1
#
_cell.length_a   1.000
_cell.length_b   1.000
_cell.length_c   1.000
_cell.angle_alpha   90.00
_cell.angle_beta   90.00
_cell.angle_gamma   90.00
#
_symmetry.space_group_name_H-M   'P 1'
#
loop_
_entity.id
_entity.type
_entity.pdbx_description
1 polymer ?
#
loop_
_entity_poly.entity_id
_entity_poly.type
_entity_poly.pdbx_seq_one_letter_code
_entity_poly.pdbx_strand_id
1 'polypeptide(L)'
;LAGAGIHDLPPGWGATSRAGTAAATRAGLRLAIGDLLALFDAPLLADAGLIEARVVRKALRAAAEGVPVPLDGLADLVSTELWLRRLLSRRGTCWTGTAAPRRRAVGVVARPTLRS
;
A
#
# COMPACT_ATOMS: atom_id res chain seq x y z
N LEU A 1 -12.44 17.05 32.78
CA LEU A 1 -13.57 17.56 31.96
C LEU A 1 -14.54 18.45 32.76
N ALA A 2 -14.84 18.14 34.03
CA ALA A 2 -15.67 19.03 34.88
C ALA A 2 -15.09 20.45 35.13
N GLY A 3 -13.76 20.62 35.03
CA GLY A 3 -13.09 21.92 35.18
C GLY A 3 -13.07 22.80 33.91
N ALA A 4 -13.65 22.36 32.80
CA ALA A 4 -13.66 23.09 31.53
C ALA A 4 -15.00 23.83 31.25
N GLY A 5 -15.95 23.82 32.20
CA GLY A 5 -17.28 24.43 32.02
C GLY A 5 -18.19 23.71 31.02
N ILE A 6 -17.80 22.53 30.54
CA ILE A 6 -18.61 21.70 29.65
C ILE A 6 -19.47 20.78 30.51
N HIS A 7 -20.74 21.12 30.65
CA HIS A 7 -21.72 20.38 31.46
C HIS A 7 -22.38 19.23 30.69
N ASP A 8 -22.48 19.34 29.37
CA ASP A 8 -22.93 18.28 28.48
C ASP A 8 -22.15 18.31 27.15
N LEU A 9 -21.99 17.13 26.56
CA LEU A 9 -21.38 16.97 25.24
C LEU A 9 -22.48 17.13 24.17
N PRO A 10 -22.23 17.81 23.02
CA PRO A 10 -23.21 17.82 21.94
C PRO A 10 -23.55 16.40 21.49
N PRO A 11 -24.80 16.14 21.06
CA PRO A 11 -25.18 14.85 20.49
C PRO A 11 -24.20 14.43 19.38
N GLY A 12 -23.65 13.23 19.50
CA GLY A 12 -22.68 12.70 18.54
C GLY A 12 -21.21 13.06 18.81
N TRP A 13 -20.88 13.74 19.92
CA TRP A 13 -19.47 13.91 20.30
C TRP A 13 -18.86 12.54 20.64
N GLY A 14 -17.79 12.17 19.93
CA GLY A 14 -17.18 10.84 20.03
C GLY A 14 -17.88 9.77 19.18
N ALA A 15 -18.96 10.10 18.48
CA ALA A 15 -19.59 9.16 17.56
C ALA A 15 -18.64 8.82 16.41
N THR A 16 -18.42 7.54 16.20
CA THR A 16 -17.50 7.06 15.18
C THR A 16 -18.12 7.22 13.79
N SER A 17 -17.53 8.05 12.93
CA SER A 17 -17.96 8.26 11.53
C SER A 17 -17.64 7.09 10.59
N ARG A 18 -17.45 5.88 11.13
CA ARG A 18 -16.86 4.70 10.47
C ARG A 18 -17.57 4.31 9.18
N ALA A 19 -18.90 4.43 9.13
CA ALA A 19 -19.68 4.13 7.93
C ALA A 19 -19.42 5.14 6.79
N GLY A 20 -19.32 6.43 7.12
CA GLY A 20 -18.95 7.47 6.17
C GLY A 20 -17.51 7.30 5.67
N THR A 21 -16.59 6.92 6.57
CA THR A 21 -15.19 6.63 6.22
C THR A 21 -15.10 5.47 5.22
N ALA A 22 -15.80 4.36 5.46
CA ALA A 22 -15.76 3.20 4.56
C ALA A 22 -16.34 3.52 3.16
N ALA A 23 -17.42 4.31 3.08
CA ALA A 23 -17.99 4.74 1.81
C ALA A 23 -17.03 5.66 1.03
N ALA A 24 -16.38 6.61 1.72
CA ALA A 24 -15.38 7.49 1.13
C ALA A 24 -14.15 6.71 0.62
N THR A 25 -13.66 5.74 1.40
CA THR A 25 -12.55 4.86 0.98
C THR A 25 -12.88 4.10 -0.29
N ARG A 26 -14.08 3.51 -0.41
CA ARG A 26 -14.48 2.82 -1.65
C ARG A 26 -14.61 3.77 -2.83
N ALA A 27 -15.16 4.96 -2.64
CA ALA A 27 -15.26 5.95 -3.70
C ALA A 27 -13.88 6.38 -4.23
N GLY A 28 -12.94 6.67 -3.32
CA GLY A 28 -11.56 6.98 -3.67
C GLY A 28 -10.86 5.82 -4.38
N LEU A 29 -11.06 4.59 -3.90
CA LEU A 29 -10.50 3.39 -4.53
C LEU A 29 -11.00 3.20 -5.97
N ARG A 30 -12.30 3.37 -6.23
CA ARG A 30 -12.85 3.27 -7.59
C ARG A 30 -12.28 4.33 -8.52
N LEU A 31 -12.09 5.55 -8.01
CA LEU A 31 -11.51 6.64 -8.78
C LEU A 31 -10.04 6.35 -9.14
N ALA A 32 -9.27 5.82 -8.19
CA ALA A 32 -7.83 5.59 -8.34
C ALA A 32 -7.47 4.20 -8.92
N ILE A 33 -8.44 3.33 -9.23
CA ILE A 33 -8.17 1.92 -9.56
C ILE A 33 -7.24 1.75 -10.76
N GLY A 34 -7.35 2.62 -11.77
CA GLY A 34 -6.45 2.59 -12.94
C GLY A 34 -4.99 2.81 -12.55
N ASP A 35 -4.73 3.86 -11.78
CA ASP A 35 -3.38 4.20 -11.30
C ASP A 35 -2.82 3.13 -10.36
N LEU A 36 -3.67 2.56 -9.50
CA LEU A 36 -3.29 1.47 -8.61
C LEU A 36 -2.96 0.20 -9.37
N LEU A 37 -3.70 -0.12 -10.43
CA LEU A 37 -3.36 -1.28 -11.27
C LEU A 37 -2.02 -1.07 -11.99
N ALA A 38 -1.80 0.12 -12.54
CA ALA A 38 -0.53 0.50 -13.17
C ALA A 38 0.65 0.44 -12.19
N LEU A 39 0.43 0.83 -10.93
CA LEU A 39 1.42 0.70 -9.85
C LEU A 39 1.89 -0.75 -9.65
N PHE A 40 1.00 -1.72 -9.84
CA PHE A 40 1.26 -3.15 -9.68
C PHE A 40 1.49 -3.91 -10.99
N ASP A 41 1.80 -3.23 -12.10
CA ASP A 41 2.20 -3.90 -13.35
C ASP A 41 3.58 -4.55 -13.23
N ALA A 42 4.54 -3.85 -12.61
CA ALA A 42 5.86 -4.36 -12.25
C ALA A 42 6.21 -3.91 -10.81
N PRO A 43 5.61 -4.53 -9.78
CA PRO A 43 5.77 -4.08 -8.39
C PRO A 43 7.08 -4.57 -7.78
N LEU A 44 7.77 -3.67 -7.09
CA LEU A 44 9.06 -3.94 -6.42
C LEU A 44 8.91 -5.02 -5.33
N LEU A 45 7.75 -5.06 -4.67
CA LEU A 45 7.43 -6.10 -3.71
C LEU A 45 7.35 -7.50 -4.35
N ALA A 46 6.91 -7.61 -5.61
CA ALA A 46 6.89 -8.90 -6.32
C ALA A 46 8.29 -9.28 -6.82
N ASP A 47 9.10 -8.30 -7.26
CA ASP A 47 10.51 -8.54 -7.59
C ASP A 47 11.29 -9.08 -6.39
N ALA A 48 10.92 -8.67 -5.17
CA ALA A 48 11.47 -9.18 -3.91
C ALA A 48 10.85 -10.52 -3.45
N GLY A 49 9.86 -11.07 -4.17
CA GLY A 49 9.17 -12.31 -3.82
C GLY A 49 8.23 -12.21 -2.62
N LEU A 50 7.86 -11.00 -2.18
CA LEU A 50 7.00 -10.76 -1.01
C LEU A 50 5.51 -10.89 -1.34
N ILE A 51 5.14 -10.63 -2.59
CA ILE A 51 3.75 -10.69 -3.05
C ILE A 51 3.66 -11.30 -4.46
N GLU A 52 2.47 -11.78 -4.81
CA GLU A 52 2.11 -12.06 -6.19
C GLU A 52 1.36 -10.88 -6.82
N ALA A 53 1.95 -10.24 -7.83
CA ALA A 53 1.34 -9.07 -8.49
C ALA A 53 -0.08 -9.34 -9.01
N ARG A 54 -0.31 -10.53 -9.60
CA ARG A 54 -1.63 -10.91 -10.12
C ARG A 54 -2.68 -11.01 -9.01
N VAL A 55 -2.32 -11.52 -7.84
CA VAL A 55 -3.22 -11.68 -6.70
C VAL A 55 -3.61 -10.30 -6.16
N VAL A 56 -2.64 -9.40 -5.98
CA VAL A 56 -2.90 -8.03 -5.52
C VAL A 56 -3.78 -7.26 -6.51
N ARG A 57 -3.48 -7.34 -7.82
CA ARG A 57 -4.34 -6.70 -8.84
C ARG A 57 -5.76 -7.26 -8.87
N LYS A 58 -5.95 -8.56 -8.59
CA LYS A 58 -7.29 -9.16 -8.46
C LYS A 58 -8.01 -8.62 -7.22
N ALA A 59 -7.31 -8.54 -6.08
CA ALA A 59 -7.86 -8.00 -4.85
C ALA A 59 -8.26 -6.52 -4.98
N LEU A 60 -7.45 -5.70 -5.65
CA LEU A 60 -7.77 -4.29 -5.92
C LEU A 60 -9.04 -4.13 -6.78
N ARG A 61 -9.20 -4.94 -7.82
CA ARG A 61 -10.44 -4.96 -8.63
C ARG A 61 -11.66 -5.36 -7.80
N ALA A 62 -11.55 -6.46 -7.05
CA ALA A 62 -12.61 -6.93 -6.18
C ALA A 62 -13.01 -5.85 -5.14
N ALA A 63 -12.01 -5.18 -4.56
CA ALA A 63 -12.24 -4.08 -3.63
C ALA A 63 -12.97 -2.89 -4.27
N ALA A 64 -12.61 -2.51 -5.51
CA ALA A 64 -13.29 -1.44 -6.26
C ALA A 64 -14.75 -1.81 -6.60
N GLU A 65 -15.00 -3.08 -6.89
CA GLU A 65 -16.35 -3.66 -7.09
C GLU A 65 -17.16 -3.75 -5.79
N GLY A 66 -16.53 -3.49 -4.63
CA GLY A 66 -17.19 -3.52 -3.32
C GLY A 66 -17.24 -4.90 -2.67
N VAL A 67 -16.50 -5.87 -3.20
CA VAL A 67 -16.32 -7.18 -2.56
C VAL A 67 -15.65 -6.99 -1.20
N PRO A 68 -16.12 -7.67 -0.14
CA PRO A 68 -15.47 -7.62 1.17
C PRO A 68 -14.08 -8.25 1.10
N VAL A 69 -13.06 -7.40 1.19
CA VAL A 69 -11.65 -7.80 1.27
C VAL A 69 -10.93 -6.99 2.36
N PRO A 70 -9.75 -7.42 2.84
CA PRO A 70 -8.99 -6.67 3.84
C PRO A 70 -8.44 -5.35 3.27
N LEU A 71 -9.22 -4.27 3.36
CA LEU A 71 -8.87 -2.96 2.80
C LEU A 71 -7.62 -2.36 3.47
N ASP A 72 -7.45 -2.56 4.77
CA ASP A 72 -6.28 -2.05 5.51
C ASP A 72 -4.99 -2.72 5.00
N GLY A 73 -5.02 -4.03 4.78
CA GLY A 73 -3.87 -4.75 4.21
C GLY A 73 -3.55 -4.31 2.77
N LEU A 74 -4.55 -3.97 1.96
CA LEU A 74 -4.32 -3.38 0.64
C LEU A 74 -3.72 -1.98 0.75
N ALA A 75 -4.15 -1.17 1.72
CA ALA A 75 -3.59 0.15 1.98
C ALA A 75 -2.11 0.06 2.39
N ASP A 76 -1.75 -0.92 3.22
CA ASP A 76 -0.37 -1.17 3.64
C ASP A 76 0.52 -1.57 2.45
N LEU A 77 0.03 -2.46 1.57
CA LEU A 77 0.76 -2.86 0.36
C LEU A 77 0.98 -1.68 -0.60
N VAL A 78 -0.06 -0.89 -0.87
CA VAL A 78 0.03 0.30 -1.73
C VAL A 78 1.01 1.32 -1.14
N SER A 79 0.89 1.59 0.16
CA SER A 79 1.76 2.56 0.85
C SER A 79 3.22 2.13 0.82
N THR A 80 3.49 0.84 1.04
CA THR A 80 4.84 0.27 1.01
C THR A 80 5.44 0.35 -0.40
N GLU A 81 4.69 -0.03 -1.43
CA GLU A 81 5.14 0.04 -2.83
C GLU A 81 5.44 1.50 -3.25
N LEU A 82 4.58 2.46 -2.90
CA LEU A 82 4.82 3.88 -3.16
C LEU A 82 6.05 4.41 -2.41
N TRP A 83 6.24 3.99 -1.15
CA TRP A 83 7.42 4.35 -0.38
C TRP A 83 8.70 3.81 -1.03
N LEU A 84 8.72 2.55 -1.43
CA LEU A 84 9.86 1.93 -2.12
C LEU A 84 10.19 2.65 -3.43
N ARG A 85 9.18 2.96 -4.25
CA ARG A 85 9.38 3.72 -5.50
C ARG A 85 9.93 5.11 -5.23
N ARG A 86 9.40 5.81 -4.22
CA ARG A 86 9.90 7.12 -3.80
C ARG A 86 11.35 7.05 -3.33
N LEU A 87 11.67 6.04 -2.51
CA LEU A 87 13.03 5.79 -2.02
C LEU A 87 14.01 5.57 -3.18
N LEU A 88 13.66 4.73 -4.15
CA LEU A 88 14.51 4.47 -5.32
C LEU A 88 14.62 5.67 -6.27
N SER A 89 13.55 6.46 -6.42
CA SER A 89 13.55 7.66 -7.25
C SER A 89 14.44 8.77 -6.67
N ARG A 90 14.50 8.88 -5.34
CA ARG A 90 15.30 9.89 -4.62
C ARG A 90 16.63 9.28 -4.19
N ARG A 91 17.50 9.01 -5.16
CA ARG A 91 18.89 8.58 -4.90
C ARG A 91 19.62 9.66 -4.09
N GLY A 92 20.12 9.30 -2.90
CA GLY A 92 20.85 10.21 -2.02
C GLY A 92 20.00 10.86 -0.92
N THR A 93 19.14 10.08 -0.25
CA THR A 93 18.52 10.56 1.00
C THR A 93 19.58 10.61 2.11
N CYS A 94 19.37 11.45 3.13
CA CYS A 94 20.25 11.54 4.30
C CYS A 94 20.46 10.19 5.02
N TRP A 95 19.62 9.18 4.71
CA TRP A 95 19.67 7.83 5.26
C TRP A 95 20.48 6.83 4.43
N THR A 96 20.79 7.12 3.16
CA THR A 96 21.52 6.18 2.28
C THR A 96 22.90 6.68 1.84
N GLY A 97 23.25 7.93 2.18
CA GLY A 97 24.45 8.59 1.68
C GLY A 97 24.44 8.77 0.15
N THR A 98 25.29 9.64 -0.38
CA THR A 98 25.43 9.83 -1.83
C THR A 98 26.16 8.66 -2.51
N ALA A 99 26.74 7.74 -1.73
CA ALA A 99 27.52 6.58 -2.18
C ALA A 99 26.72 5.27 -2.32
N ALA A 100 25.38 5.30 -2.18
CA ALA A 100 24.55 4.10 -2.26
C ALA A 100 24.80 3.33 -3.58
N PRO A 101 25.23 2.05 -3.54
CA PRO A 101 25.57 1.28 -4.73
C PRO A 101 24.39 1.15 -5.70
N ARG A 102 24.64 1.29 -7.01
CA ARG A 102 23.67 1.11 -8.11
C ARG A 102 23.18 -0.34 -8.29
N ARG A 103 23.22 -1.21 -7.28
CA ARG A 103 22.86 -2.63 -7.47
C ARG A 103 21.34 -2.82 -7.41
N ARG A 104 20.80 -3.47 -8.45
CA ARG A 104 19.46 -4.07 -8.42
C ARG A 104 19.41 -5.10 -7.29
N ALA A 105 18.35 -5.06 -6.49
CA ALA A 105 18.08 -6.11 -5.53
C ALA A 105 17.87 -7.44 -6.29
N VAL A 106 18.74 -8.41 -5.99
CA VAL A 106 18.67 -9.83 -6.34
C VAL A 106 18.78 -10.17 -7.83
N GLY A 107 19.96 -10.69 -8.23
CA GLY A 107 20.13 -11.43 -9.46
C GLY A 107 19.54 -12.83 -9.33
N VAL A 108 18.85 -13.30 -10.37
CA VAL A 108 18.39 -14.68 -10.53
C VAL A 108 19.53 -15.64 -10.18
N VAL A 109 19.39 -16.41 -9.10
CA VAL A 109 20.28 -17.53 -8.82
C VAL A 109 20.04 -18.57 -9.91
N ALA A 110 21.03 -18.78 -10.79
CA ALA A 110 20.98 -19.83 -11.79
C ALA A 110 20.88 -21.20 -11.08
N ARG A 111 19.85 -21.96 -11.43
CA ARG A 111 19.57 -23.29 -10.89
C ARG A 111 20.66 -24.26 -11.37
N PRO A 112 21.37 -25.00 -10.49
CA PRO A 112 22.36 -25.97 -10.93
C PRO A 112 21.64 -27.13 -11.63
N THR A 113 21.98 -27.39 -12.89
CA THR A 113 21.56 -28.63 -13.56
C THR A 113 22.41 -29.77 -13.02
N LEU A 114 21.80 -30.68 -12.27
CA LEU A 114 22.38 -31.99 -11.98
C LEU A 114 22.55 -32.73 -13.32
N ARG A 115 23.80 -32.92 -13.73
CA ARG A 115 24.14 -33.89 -14.79
C ARG A 115 24.37 -35.24 -14.13
N SER A 116 23.81 -36.26 -14.80
CA SER A 116 23.79 -37.70 -14.50
C SER A 116 25.13 -38.29 -14.10
#